data_AF-A0A0J0ZJJ1-F1
#
_entry.id   AF-A0A0J0ZJJ1-F1
#
_cell.length_a   1.000
_cell.length_b   1.000
_cell.length_c   1.000
_cell.angle_alpha   90.00
_cell.angle_beta   90.00
_cell.angle_gamma   90.00
#
_symmetry.space_group_name_H-M   'P 1'
#
loop_
_entity.id
_entity.type
_entity.pdbx_description
1 polymer ?
#
loop_
_entity_poly.entity_id
_entity_poly.type
_entity_poly.pdbx_seq_one_letter_code
_entity_poly.pdbx_strand_id
1 'polypeptide(L)'
;MAKKELKNKIKLVGFWTFGGVFWYLVISFFLLSEYPIQDFIFDHKKAYDVLKDALTIAASFLAPVAAFVLFTDWREQHKLVKLEKDAEQIIHNIYIANKTLLTFFNSICVGEKKQMSTYLKVFELRNDIYLQTNMLFNDIKRVNLHDLNVQMFCIEAAKSLIKIRECATEMFEVQEKYDADDLSYLIDIKKISNTLDELVVNQEKLSEISVDLKI
;
A
#
# COMPACT_ATOMS: atom_id res chain seq x y z
N MET A 1 17.95 4.45 3.50
CA MET A 1 19.15 4.03 4.27
C MET A 1 19.42 2.52 4.20
N ALA A 2 18.39 1.66 4.30
CA ALA A 2 18.54 0.19 4.28
C ALA A 2 19.28 -0.41 3.06
N LYS A 3 19.06 0.09 1.84
CA LYS A 3 19.76 -0.39 0.63
C LYS A 3 21.29 -0.18 0.67
N LYS A 4 21.78 0.92 1.26
CA LYS A 4 23.23 1.17 1.44
C LYS A 4 23.83 0.20 2.46
N GLU A 5 23.08 -0.13 3.50
CA GLU A 5 23.50 -1.07 4.54
C GLU A 5 23.55 -2.52 4.02
N LEU A 6 22.52 -2.95 3.27
CA LEU A 6 22.46 -4.29 2.67
C LEU A 6 23.61 -4.51 1.68
N LYS A 7 23.88 -3.54 0.80
CA LYS A 7 25.00 -3.59 -0.14
C LYS A 7 26.35 -3.72 0.57
N ASN A 8 26.54 -3.02 1.69
CA ASN A 8 27.76 -3.11 2.49
C ASN A 8 27.88 -4.47 3.20
N LYS A 9 26.77 -5.02 3.71
CA LYS A 9 26.74 -6.36 4.32
C LYS A 9 27.05 -7.47 3.31
N ILE A 10 26.49 -7.40 2.10
CA ILE A 10 26.78 -8.37 1.02
C ILE A 10 28.26 -8.32 0.63
N LYS A 11 28.84 -7.12 0.49
CA LYS A 11 30.27 -6.96 0.21
C LYS A 11 31.16 -7.55 1.31
N LEU A 12 30.80 -7.34 2.56
CA LEU A 12 31.54 -7.89 3.70
C LEU A 12 31.49 -9.42 3.68
N VAL A 13 30.31 -10.01 3.49
CA VAL A 13 30.15 -11.47 3.42
C VAL A 13 30.92 -12.04 2.23
N GLY A 14 30.82 -11.44 1.04
CA GLY A 14 31.59 -11.89 -0.13
C GLY A 14 33.11 -11.84 0.08
N PHE A 15 33.61 -10.81 0.77
CA PHE A 15 35.02 -10.71 1.14
C PHE A 15 35.45 -11.83 2.09
N TRP A 16 34.65 -12.13 3.12
CA TRP A 16 34.92 -13.23 4.06
C TRP A 16 34.79 -14.60 3.41
N THR A 17 33.80 -14.82 2.53
CA THR A 17 33.67 -16.07 1.78
C THR A 17 34.87 -16.29 0.87
N PHE A 18 35.32 -15.27 0.14
CA PHE A 18 36.49 -15.38 -0.72
C PHE A 18 37.77 -15.64 0.09
N GLY A 19 37.95 -14.92 1.21
CA GLY A 19 39.06 -15.16 2.13
C GLY A 19 39.06 -16.56 2.74
N GLY A 20 37.89 -17.05 3.15
CA GLY A 20 37.73 -18.41 3.70
C GLY A 20 38.02 -19.51 2.67
N VAL A 21 37.54 -19.34 1.44
CA VAL A 21 37.84 -20.24 0.31
C VAL A 21 39.33 -20.23 0.00
N PHE A 22 39.97 -19.05 -0.04
CA PHE A 22 41.40 -18.93 -0.28
C PHE A 22 42.22 -19.66 0.79
N TRP A 23 41.92 -19.43 2.08
CA TRP A 23 42.60 -20.13 3.18
C TRP A 23 42.33 -21.63 3.19
N TYR A 24 41.11 -22.06 2.88
CA TYR A 24 40.77 -23.47 2.74
C TYR A 24 41.62 -24.14 1.65
N LEU A 25 41.79 -23.50 0.49
CA LEU A 25 42.65 -23.99 -0.58
C LEU A 25 44.11 -24.09 -0.12
N VAL A 26 44.65 -23.02 0.50
CA VAL A 26 46.03 -23.02 1.02
C VAL A 26 46.25 -24.19 1.99
N ILE A 27 45.39 -24.33 3.00
CA ILE A 27 45.49 -25.38 4.01
C ILE A 27 45.33 -26.78 3.39
N SER A 28 44.38 -26.94 2.46
CA SER A 28 44.14 -28.23 1.80
C SER A 28 45.32 -28.64 0.93
N PHE A 29 45.90 -27.73 0.15
CA PHE A 29 47.11 -28.01 -0.63
C PHE A 29 48.32 -28.32 0.26
N PHE A 30 48.46 -27.65 1.42
CA PHE A 30 49.50 -28.00 2.40
C PHE A 30 49.30 -29.40 3.01
N LEU A 31 48.08 -29.78 3.36
CA LEU A 31 47.77 -31.08 3.98
C LEU A 31 47.85 -32.25 3.00
N LEU A 32 47.49 -32.04 1.74
CA LEU A 32 47.51 -33.07 0.68
C LEU A 32 48.88 -33.19 0.00
N SER A 33 49.81 -32.27 0.28
CA SER A 33 51.18 -32.32 -0.22
C SER A 33 52.00 -33.31 0.61
N GLU A 34 52.51 -34.37 -0.03
CA GLU A 34 53.47 -35.28 0.59
C GLU A 34 54.85 -34.61 0.66
N TYR A 35 55.49 -34.67 1.82
CA TYR A 35 56.81 -34.09 2.05
C TYR A 35 57.90 -35.12 1.71
N PRO A 36 58.99 -34.79 0.99
CA PRO A 36 59.40 -33.46 0.53
C PRO A 36 58.80 -33.04 -0.82
N ILE A 37 58.46 -31.74 -0.91
CA ILE A 37 57.69 -31.08 -1.99
C ILE A 37 58.43 -31.05 -3.35
N GLN A 38 59.73 -31.38 -3.37
CA GLN A 38 60.62 -31.08 -4.50
C GLN A 38 60.52 -32.06 -5.67
N ASP A 39 59.96 -33.26 -5.48
CA ASP A 39 59.95 -34.33 -6.51
C ASP A 39 58.52 -34.76 -6.97
N PHE A 40 57.48 -34.01 -6.60
CA PHE A 40 56.10 -34.49 -6.79
C PHE A 40 55.40 -33.98 -8.05
N ILE A 41 54.81 -34.90 -8.81
CA ILE A 41 53.93 -34.61 -9.95
C ILE A 41 52.58 -34.15 -9.41
N PHE A 42 52.09 -32.99 -9.88
CA PHE A 42 50.81 -32.43 -9.48
C PHE A 42 49.65 -33.41 -9.76
N ASP A 43 48.99 -33.89 -8.69
CA ASP A 43 47.82 -34.76 -8.80
C ASP A 43 46.57 -33.95 -9.15
N HIS A 44 46.26 -33.93 -10.43
CA HIS A 44 45.13 -33.20 -10.99
C HIS A 44 43.78 -33.65 -10.40
N LYS A 45 43.67 -34.92 -9.97
CA LYS A 45 42.44 -35.48 -9.40
C LYS A 45 42.20 -34.93 -7.98
N LYS A 46 43.23 -34.95 -7.13
CA LYS A 46 43.18 -34.36 -5.78
C LYS A 46 42.93 -32.85 -5.84
N ALA A 47 43.58 -32.14 -6.76
CA ALA A 47 43.36 -30.70 -6.94
C ALA A 47 41.93 -30.37 -7.37
N TYR A 48 41.34 -31.18 -8.26
CA TYR A 48 39.95 -31.05 -8.66
C TYR A 48 38.98 -31.26 -7.49
N ASP A 49 39.20 -32.30 -6.66
CA ASP A 49 38.35 -32.59 -5.50
C ASP A 49 38.41 -31.45 -4.46
N VAL A 50 39.59 -30.92 -4.18
CA VAL A 50 39.77 -29.76 -3.28
C VAL A 50 39.08 -28.50 -3.81
N LEU A 51 39.20 -28.22 -5.12
CA LEU A 51 38.52 -27.09 -5.75
C LEU A 51 36.99 -27.25 -5.70
N LYS A 52 36.49 -28.46 -5.95
CA LYS A 52 35.06 -28.78 -5.88
C LYS A 52 34.53 -28.60 -4.46
N ASP A 53 35.26 -29.05 -3.45
CA ASP A 53 34.88 -28.88 -2.05
C ASP A 53 34.90 -27.41 -1.64
N ALA A 54 35.93 -26.66 -2.06
CA ALA A 54 36.02 -25.23 -1.83
C ALA A 54 34.83 -24.46 -2.44
N LEU A 55 34.44 -24.80 -3.67
CA LEU A 55 33.26 -24.23 -4.35
C LEU A 55 31.95 -24.65 -3.67
N THR A 56 31.86 -25.88 -3.18
CA THR A 56 30.68 -26.38 -2.46
C THR A 56 30.50 -25.66 -1.13
N ILE A 57 31.59 -25.47 -0.38
CA ILE A 57 31.60 -24.66 0.84
C ILE A 57 31.19 -23.22 0.51
N ALA A 58 31.81 -22.61 -0.50
CA ALA A 58 31.44 -21.26 -0.94
C ALA A 58 29.95 -21.14 -1.28
N ALA A 59 29.40 -22.08 -2.06
CA ALA A 59 28.01 -22.11 -2.44
C ALA A 59 27.09 -22.28 -1.22
N SER A 60 27.46 -23.15 -0.27
CA SER A 60 26.68 -23.38 0.96
C SER A 60 26.56 -22.14 1.85
N PHE A 61 27.57 -21.26 1.82
CA PHE A 61 27.54 -19.97 2.54
C PHE A 61 26.85 -18.85 1.74
N LEU A 62 27.04 -18.81 0.42
CA LEU A 62 26.45 -17.77 -0.43
C LEU A 62 24.96 -17.97 -0.69
N ALA A 63 24.48 -19.22 -0.79
CA ALA A 63 23.08 -19.51 -1.10
C ALA A 63 22.10 -18.95 -0.05
N PRO A 64 22.29 -19.12 1.27
CA PRO A 64 21.44 -18.50 2.29
C PRO A 64 21.44 -16.96 2.22
N VAL A 65 22.59 -16.36 1.87
CA VAL A 65 22.76 -14.90 1.77
C VAL A 65 22.00 -14.36 0.55
N ALA A 66 22.14 -15.03 -0.59
CA ALA A 66 21.40 -14.71 -1.80
C ALA A 66 19.89 -14.84 -1.59
N ALA A 67 19.45 -15.92 -0.92
CA ALA A 67 18.06 -16.13 -0.55
C ALA A 67 17.55 -15.00 0.36
N PHE A 68 18.31 -14.60 1.38
CA PHE A 68 17.93 -13.51 2.29
C PHE A 68 17.75 -12.17 1.56
N VAL A 69 18.66 -11.84 0.65
CA VAL A 69 18.59 -10.62 -0.15
C VAL A 69 17.35 -10.65 -1.05
N LEU A 70 17.13 -11.78 -1.73
CA LEU A 70 15.97 -11.97 -2.59
C LEU A 70 14.66 -11.86 -1.80
N PHE A 71 14.56 -12.49 -0.63
CA PHE A 71 13.37 -12.38 0.24
C PHE A 71 13.16 -10.96 0.76
N THR A 72 14.22 -10.21 1.05
CA THR A 72 14.11 -8.84 1.54
C THR A 72 13.58 -7.91 0.46
N ASP A 73 14.16 -7.94 -0.73
CA ASP A 73 13.73 -7.13 -1.87
C ASP A 73 12.31 -7.51 -2.32
N TRP A 74 12.02 -8.81 -2.38
CA TRP A 74 10.69 -9.31 -2.72
C TRP A 74 9.63 -8.86 -1.70
N ARG A 75 9.95 -8.85 -0.40
CA ARG A 75 9.05 -8.35 0.65
C ARG A 75 8.79 -6.86 0.52
N GLU A 76 9.80 -6.05 0.16
CA GLU A 76 9.61 -4.61 -0.09
C GLU A 76 8.69 -4.38 -1.28
N GLN A 77 8.95 -5.05 -2.42
CA GLN A 77 8.09 -4.98 -3.60
C GLN A 77 6.64 -5.40 -3.30
N HIS A 78 6.44 -6.50 -2.58
CA HIS A 78 5.10 -6.94 -2.21
C HIS A 78 4.34 -5.94 -1.34
N LYS A 79 5.04 -5.22 -0.46
CA LYS A 79 4.41 -4.16 0.34
C LYS A 79 3.97 -3.00 -0.52
N LEU A 80 4.80 -2.57 -1.48
CA LEU A 80 4.47 -1.48 -2.40
C LEU A 80 3.28 -1.82 -3.29
N VAL A 81 3.29 -3.01 -3.91
CA VAL A 81 2.17 -3.50 -4.73
C VAL A 81 0.87 -3.60 -3.92
N LYS A 82 0.96 -4.09 -2.68
CA LYS A 82 -0.21 -4.14 -1.81
C LYS A 82 -0.73 -2.73 -1.50
N LEU A 83 0.16 -1.79 -1.22
CA LEU A 83 -0.20 -0.42 -0.91
C LEU A 83 -0.86 0.28 -2.09
N GLU A 84 -0.33 0.12 -3.30
CA GLU A 84 -0.94 0.63 -4.53
C GLU A 84 -2.37 0.10 -4.70
N LYS A 85 -2.56 -1.21 -4.51
CA LYS A 85 -3.88 -1.85 -4.59
C LYS A 85 -4.84 -1.35 -3.52
N ASP A 86 -4.38 -1.21 -2.29
CA ASP A 86 -5.20 -0.72 -1.17
C ASP A 86 -5.62 0.75 -1.43
N ALA A 87 -4.71 1.59 -1.93
CA ALA A 87 -5.00 2.98 -2.29
C ALA A 87 -5.99 3.09 -3.45
N GLU A 88 -5.79 2.32 -4.53
CA GLU A 88 -6.70 2.26 -5.68
C GLU A 88 -8.12 1.86 -5.26
N GLN A 89 -8.23 0.83 -4.40
CA GLN A 89 -9.51 0.37 -3.88
C GLN A 89 -10.20 1.45 -3.03
N ILE A 90 -9.46 2.17 -2.17
CA ILE A 90 -10.01 3.26 -1.36
C ILE A 90 -10.56 4.37 -2.26
N ILE A 91 -9.81 4.79 -3.27
CA ILE A 91 -10.25 5.84 -4.20
C ILE A 91 -11.49 5.41 -4.98
N HIS A 92 -11.51 4.18 -5.47
CA HIS A 92 -12.65 3.63 -6.17
C HIS A 92 -13.91 3.59 -5.28
N ASN A 93 -13.77 3.19 -4.03
CA ASN A 93 -14.88 3.15 -3.08
C ASN A 93 -15.36 4.56 -2.69
N ILE A 94 -14.45 5.54 -2.57
CA ILE A 94 -14.82 6.96 -2.39
C ILE A 94 -15.61 7.47 -3.60
N TYR A 95 -15.21 7.11 -4.82
CA TYR A 95 -15.96 7.45 -6.03
C TYR A 95 -17.39 6.88 -6.00
N ILE A 96 -17.56 5.63 -5.57
CA ILE A 96 -18.87 5.01 -5.40
C ILE A 96 -19.70 5.80 -4.38
N ALA A 97 -19.11 6.15 -3.22
CA ALA A 97 -19.81 6.93 -2.19
C ALA A 97 -20.26 8.30 -2.71
N ASN A 98 -19.42 9.00 -3.49
CA ASN A 98 -19.78 10.27 -4.14
C ASN A 98 -20.92 10.10 -5.15
N LYS A 99 -20.91 9.03 -5.96
CA LYS A 99 -22.00 8.73 -6.89
C LYS A 99 -23.32 8.48 -6.16
N THR A 100 -23.28 7.75 -5.04
CA THR A 100 -24.45 7.53 -4.18
C THR A 100 -24.93 8.85 -3.58
N LEU A 101 -24.02 9.72 -3.13
CA LEU A 101 -24.34 11.05 -2.62
C LEU A 101 -25.03 11.93 -3.68
N LEU A 102 -24.56 11.92 -4.93
CA LEU A 102 -25.22 12.63 -6.04
C LEU A 102 -26.62 12.06 -6.33
N THR A 103 -26.77 10.74 -6.24
CA THR A 103 -28.08 10.09 -6.39
C THR A 103 -29.03 10.49 -5.27
N PHE A 104 -28.50 10.62 -4.04
CA PHE A 104 -29.24 11.12 -2.89
C PHE A 104 -29.67 12.57 -3.08
N PHE A 105 -28.77 13.45 -3.50
CA PHE A 105 -29.10 14.84 -3.82
C PHE A 105 -30.21 14.98 -4.87
N ASN A 106 -30.23 14.12 -5.89
CA ASN A 106 -31.30 14.12 -6.90
C ASN A 106 -32.64 13.55 -6.39
N SER A 107 -32.67 12.94 -5.20
CA SER A 107 -33.86 12.32 -4.64
C SER A 107 -34.54 13.15 -3.54
N ILE A 108 -33.87 14.20 -3.04
CA ILE A 108 -34.44 15.12 -2.06
C ILE A 108 -35.35 16.15 -2.73
N CYS A 109 -36.38 16.60 -2.01
CA CYS A 109 -37.34 17.62 -2.45
C CYS A 109 -38.08 17.28 -3.76
N VAL A 110 -38.22 15.99 -4.08
CA VAL A 110 -38.95 15.50 -5.25
C VAL A 110 -40.28 14.86 -4.83
N GLY A 111 -41.33 15.14 -5.61
CA GLY A 111 -42.64 14.50 -5.44
C GLY A 111 -43.56 15.26 -4.49
N GLU A 112 -44.56 14.55 -3.96
CA GLU A 112 -45.47 15.12 -2.98
C GLU A 112 -44.83 15.14 -1.59
N LYS A 113 -45.10 16.19 -0.83
CA LYS A 113 -44.61 16.33 0.55
C LYS A 113 -45.18 15.22 1.43
N LYS A 114 -44.38 14.72 2.37
CA LYS A 114 -44.73 13.65 3.32
C LYS A 114 -45.11 12.34 2.63
N GLN A 115 -44.70 12.13 1.38
CA GLN A 115 -44.88 10.87 0.70
C GLN A 115 -43.94 9.82 1.27
N MET A 116 -44.51 8.77 1.88
CA MET A 116 -43.76 7.73 2.58
C MET A 116 -42.69 7.05 1.71
N SER A 117 -42.98 6.79 0.42
CA SER A 117 -42.02 6.17 -0.49
C SER A 117 -40.78 7.04 -0.75
N THR A 118 -40.95 8.36 -0.81
CA THR A 118 -39.84 9.31 -0.99
C THR A 118 -38.99 9.36 0.27
N TYR A 119 -39.63 9.46 1.43
CA TYR A 119 -38.93 9.46 2.73
C TYR A 119 -38.11 8.18 2.93
N LEU A 120 -38.69 7.02 2.66
CA LEU A 120 -37.97 5.73 2.77
C LEU A 120 -36.77 5.67 1.85
N LYS A 121 -36.89 6.13 0.59
CA LYS A 121 -35.78 6.18 -0.35
C LYS A 121 -34.64 7.08 0.14
N VAL A 122 -34.97 8.27 0.65
CA VAL A 122 -34.00 9.21 1.24
C VAL A 122 -33.31 8.60 2.47
N PHE A 123 -34.07 7.93 3.34
CA PHE A 123 -33.54 7.25 4.52
C PHE A 123 -32.59 6.08 4.15
N GLU A 124 -32.95 5.27 3.16
CA GLU A 124 -32.12 4.18 2.65
C GLU A 124 -30.79 4.70 2.08
N LEU A 125 -30.83 5.72 1.22
CA LEU A 125 -29.64 6.33 0.63
C LEU A 125 -28.71 6.93 1.69
N ARG A 126 -29.29 7.59 2.71
CA ARG A 126 -28.51 8.07 3.86
C ARG A 126 -27.79 6.91 4.55
N ASN A 127 -28.50 5.84 4.90
CA ASN A 127 -27.89 4.73 5.62
C ASN A 127 -26.81 4.01 4.80
N ASP A 128 -27.02 3.88 3.49
CA ASP A 128 -26.03 3.31 2.57
C ASP A 128 -24.74 4.12 2.57
N ILE A 129 -24.82 5.45 2.49
CA ILE A 129 -23.64 6.34 2.60
C ILE A 129 -22.94 6.18 3.96
N TYR A 130 -23.69 6.10 5.06
CA TYR A 130 -23.11 5.90 6.39
C TYR A 130 -22.38 4.53 6.50
N LEU A 131 -22.94 3.48 5.91
CA LEU A 131 -22.32 2.16 5.91
C LEU A 131 -21.05 2.15 5.05
N GLN A 132 -21.11 2.68 3.82
CA GLN A 132 -19.97 2.79 2.92
C GLN A 132 -18.82 3.59 3.54
N THR A 133 -19.12 4.75 4.12
CA THR A 133 -18.11 5.60 4.76
C THR A 133 -17.49 4.93 5.99
N ASN A 134 -18.27 4.21 6.81
CA ASN A 134 -17.74 3.45 7.94
C ASN A 134 -16.81 2.30 7.51
N MET A 135 -17.16 1.58 6.44
CA MET A 135 -16.30 0.55 5.85
C MET A 135 -14.99 1.18 5.35
N LEU A 136 -15.07 2.30 4.64
CA LEU A 136 -13.91 3.03 4.15
C LEU A 136 -13.00 3.54 5.26
N PHE A 137 -13.55 4.04 6.38
CA PHE A 137 -12.73 4.39 7.54
C PHE A 137 -11.96 3.20 8.11
N ASN A 138 -12.55 2.00 8.09
CA ASN A 138 -11.86 0.79 8.53
C ASN A 138 -10.78 0.38 7.54
N ASP A 139 -11.01 0.53 6.24
CA ASP A 139 -10.01 0.27 5.21
C ASP A 139 -8.82 1.23 5.34
N ILE A 140 -9.07 2.53 5.51
CA ILE A 140 -8.02 3.53 5.77
C ILE A 140 -7.21 3.19 7.02
N LYS A 141 -7.87 2.77 8.11
CA LYS A 141 -7.16 2.36 9.35
C LYS A 141 -6.28 1.12 9.17
N ARG A 142 -6.58 0.26 8.20
CA ARG A 142 -5.80 -0.96 7.90
C ARG A 142 -4.56 -0.66 7.06
N VAL A 143 -4.51 0.48 6.38
CA VAL A 143 -3.34 0.90 5.61
C VAL A 143 -2.18 1.19 6.57
N ASN A 144 -1.00 0.66 6.24
CA ASN A 144 0.16 0.79 7.10
C ASN A 144 0.84 2.16 6.95
N LEU A 145 0.81 2.97 8.01
CA LEU A 145 1.19 4.38 8.03
C LEU A 145 2.69 4.64 8.23
N HIS A 146 3.57 3.85 7.61
CA HIS A 146 5.03 4.04 7.79
C HIS A 146 5.63 5.17 6.93
N ASP A 147 4.94 5.57 5.86
CA ASP A 147 5.39 6.61 4.93
C ASP A 147 4.55 7.89 5.11
N LEU A 148 5.20 9.05 5.05
CA LEU A 148 4.56 10.37 5.13
C LEU A 148 3.53 10.57 4.02
N ASN A 149 3.82 10.12 2.79
CA ASN A 149 2.91 10.25 1.66
C ASN A 149 1.64 9.43 1.87
N VAL A 150 1.78 8.23 2.44
CA VAL A 150 0.66 7.34 2.78
C VAL A 150 -0.19 7.93 3.90
N GLN A 151 0.44 8.53 4.90
CA GLN A 151 -0.27 9.27 5.95
C GLN A 151 -1.08 10.43 5.37
N MET A 152 -0.47 11.22 4.48
CA MET A 152 -1.13 12.36 3.84
C MET A 152 -2.34 11.90 3.01
N PHE A 153 -2.17 10.84 2.21
CA PHE A 153 -3.28 10.21 1.49
C PHE A 153 -4.41 9.78 2.42
N CYS A 154 -4.10 9.06 3.49
CA CYS A 154 -5.10 8.57 4.46
C CYS A 154 -5.84 9.72 5.14
N ILE A 155 -5.14 10.82 5.47
CA ILE A 155 -5.73 12.01 6.07
C ILE A 155 -6.70 12.68 5.09
N GLU A 156 -6.29 12.90 3.85
CA GLU A 156 -7.16 13.53 2.84
C GLU A 156 -8.36 12.63 2.50
N ALA A 157 -8.18 11.32 2.44
CA ALA A 157 -9.26 10.36 2.22
C ALA A 157 -10.27 10.43 3.39
N ALA A 158 -9.77 10.43 4.63
CA ALA A 158 -10.62 10.55 5.81
C ALA A 158 -11.40 11.88 5.84
N LYS A 159 -10.76 13.00 5.49
CA LYS A 159 -11.43 14.31 5.37
C LYS A 159 -12.55 14.29 4.33
N SER A 160 -12.31 13.68 3.17
CA SER A 160 -13.33 13.52 2.13
C SER A 160 -14.54 12.72 2.66
N LEU A 161 -14.31 11.61 3.37
CA LEU A 161 -15.38 10.81 3.97
C LEU A 161 -16.19 11.57 5.03
N ILE A 162 -15.54 12.40 5.84
CA ILE A 162 -16.21 13.25 6.82
C ILE A 162 -17.17 14.20 6.09
N LYS A 163 -16.67 14.92 5.07
CA LYS A 163 -17.48 15.84 4.27
C LYS A 163 -18.67 15.13 3.59
N ILE A 164 -18.47 13.92 3.06
CA ILE A 164 -19.57 13.12 2.47
C ILE A 164 -20.67 12.85 3.50
N ARG A 165 -20.31 12.49 4.74
CA ARG A 165 -21.29 12.24 5.81
C ARG A 165 -22.01 13.51 6.26
N GLU A 166 -21.27 14.62 6.33
CA GLU A 166 -21.84 15.93 6.64
C GLU A 166 -22.88 16.32 5.58
N CYS A 167 -22.53 16.26 4.30
CA CYS A 167 -23.47 16.51 3.20
C CYS A 167 -24.70 15.59 3.25
N ALA A 168 -24.52 14.29 3.50
CA ALA A 168 -25.64 13.36 3.61
C ALA A 168 -26.57 13.69 4.80
N THR A 169 -26.02 14.27 5.88
CA THR A 169 -26.81 14.73 7.02
C THR A 169 -27.60 15.98 6.65
N GLU A 170 -26.93 16.98 6.05
CA GLU A 170 -27.57 18.23 5.61
C GLU A 170 -28.68 17.95 4.57
N MET A 171 -28.47 17.02 3.63
CA MET A 171 -29.49 16.61 2.65
C MET A 171 -30.74 16.02 3.32
N PHE A 172 -30.55 15.24 4.39
CA PHE A 172 -31.66 14.65 5.13
C PHE A 172 -32.45 15.74 5.88
N GLU A 173 -31.77 16.68 6.53
CA GLU A 173 -32.40 17.83 7.19
C GLU A 173 -33.18 18.71 6.19
N VAL A 174 -32.64 18.91 4.99
CA VAL A 174 -33.32 19.63 3.91
C VAL A 174 -34.61 18.93 3.48
N GLN A 175 -34.60 17.59 3.40
CA GLN A 175 -35.81 16.83 3.12
C GLN A 175 -36.87 17.03 4.22
N GLU A 176 -36.48 17.01 5.50
CA GLU A 176 -37.41 17.26 6.61
C GLU A 176 -38.02 18.66 6.56
N LYS A 177 -37.20 19.69 6.26
CA LYS A 177 -37.68 21.07 6.07
C LYS A 177 -38.64 21.20 4.89
N TYR A 178 -38.34 20.53 3.79
CA TYR A 178 -39.22 20.48 2.62
C TYR A 178 -40.59 19.89 2.95
N ASP A 179 -40.60 18.78 3.70
CA ASP A 179 -41.82 18.11 4.16
C ASP A 179 -42.58 18.95 5.21
N ALA A 180 -41.89 19.85 5.92
CA ALA A 180 -42.45 20.77 6.90
C ALA A 180 -42.92 22.13 6.31
N ASP A 181 -42.84 22.32 4.99
CA ASP A 181 -43.13 23.61 4.32
C ASP A 181 -42.21 24.78 4.75
N ASP A 182 -41.04 24.50 5.36
CA ASP A 182 -40.09 25.54 5.74
C ASP A 182 -39.20 25.94 4.55
N LEU A 183 -39.46 27.13 3.97
CA LEU A 183 -38.76 27.72 2.82
C LEU A 183 -37.24 27.88 3.00
N SER A 184 -36.71 27.79 4.22
CA SER A 184 -35.25 27.84 4.46
C SER A 184 -34.49 26.74 3.69
N TYR A 185 -35.15 25.62 3.35
CA TYR A 185 -34.59 24.52 2.58
C TYR A 185 -33.97 24.94 1.23
N LEU A 186 -34.49 25.99 0.58
CA LEU A 186 -33.97 26.47 -0.71
C LEU A 186 -32.56 27.05 -0.59
N ILE A 187 -32.26 27.70 0.52
CA ILE A 187 -30.93 28.27 0.81
C ILE A 187 -29.96 27.12 1.07
N ASP A 188 -30.40 26.13 1.84
CA ASP A 188 -29.59 24.97 2.21
C ASP A 188 -29.28 24.08 1.00
N ILE A 189 -30.22 23.88 0.07
CA ILE A 189 -29.96 23.15 -1.21
C ILE A 189 -28.81 23.80 -1.97
N LYS A 190 -28.81 25.14 -2.08
CA LYS A 190 -27.75 25.86 -2.79
C LYS A 190 -26.39 25.70 -2.10
N LYS A 191 -26.38 25.73 -0.76
CA LYS A 191 -25.17 25.47 0.03
C LYS A 191 -24.64 24.06 -0.23
N ILE A 192 -25.49 23.05 -0.18
CA ILE A 192 -25.13 21.65 -0.44
C ILE A 192 -24.57 21.48 -1.85
N SER A 193 -25.17 22.12 -2.86
CA SER A 193 -24.67 22.10 -4.24
C SER A 193 -23.23 22.58 -4.34
N ASN A 194 -22.89 23.70 -3.68
CA ASN A 194 -21.52 24.21 -3.68
C ASN A 194 -20.56 23.24 -2.99
N THR A 195 -20.98 22.59 -1.90
CA THR A 195 -20.15 21.61 -1.19
C THR A 195 -19.93 20.33 -2.02
N LEU A 196 -20.90 19.94 -2.84
CA LEU A 196 -20.73 18.85 -3.81
C LEU A 196 -19.67 19.18 -4.85
N ASP A 197 -19.64 20.41 -5.37
CA ASP A 197 -18.59 20.85 -6.30
C ASP A 197 -17.20 20.81 -5.64
N GLU A 198 -17.10 21.21 -4.37
CA GLU A 198 -15.84 21.09 -3.61
C GLU A 198 -15.39 19.63 -3.42
N LEU A 199 -16.33 18.70 -3.24
CA LEU A 199 -16.03 17.27 -3.10
C LEU A 199 -15.44 16.69 -4.40
N VAL A 200 -15.91 17.14 -5.56
CA VAL A 200 -15.34 16.75 -6.86
C VAL A 200 -13.88 17.21 -6.95
N VAL A 201 -13.58 18.46 -6.59
CA VAL A 201 -12.21 18.99 -6.61
C VAL A 201 -11.30 18.24 -5.61
N ASN A 202 -11.81 17.87 -4.43
CA ASN A 202 -11.03 17.10 -3.46
C ASN A 202 -10.74 15.68 -3.95
N GLN A 203 -11.63 15.11 -4.76
CA GLN A 203 -11.44 13.80 -5.37
C GLN A 203 -10.32 13.82 -6.43
N GLU A 204 -10.23 14.89 -7.23
CA GLU A 204 -9.12 15.08 -8.18
C GLU A 204 -7.78 15.15 -7.43
N LYS A 205 -7.69 15.94 -6.35
CA LYS A 205 -6.50 16.00 -5.50
C LYS A 205 -6.11 14.65 -4.90
N LEU A 206 -7.09 13.86 -4.44
CA LEU A 206 -6.85 12.51 -3.94
C LEU A 206 -6.27 11.59 -5.02
N SER A 207 -6.75 11.73 -6.25
CA SER A 207 -6.22 10.97 -7.38
C SER A 207 -4.77 11.38 -7.69
N GLU A 208 -4.43 12.67 -7.64
CA GLU A 208 -3.05 13.15 -7.84
C GLU A 208 -2.10 12.60 -6.78
N ILE A 209 -2.46 12.70 -5.50
CA ILE A 209 -1.66 12.14 -4.39
C ILE A 209 -1.45 10.63 -4.55
N SER A 210 -2.45 9.92 -5.10
CA SER A 210 -2.33 8.49 -5.33
C SER A 210 -1.36 8.12 -6.46
N VAL A 211 -1.20 8.98 -7.47
CA VAL A 211 -0.19 8.79 -8.51
C VAL A 211 1.21 8.92 -7.91
N ASP A 212 1.40 9.85 -6.98
CA ASP A 212 2.67 10.02 -6.26
C ASP A 212 3.01 8.83 -5.33
N LEU A 213 2.03 7.98 -5.00
CA LEU A 213 2.26 6.72 -4.28
C LEU A 213 2.74 5.58 -5.19
N LYS A 214 2.63 5.70 -6.52
CA LYS A 214 3.04 4.67 -7.51
C LYS A 214 4.55 4.66 -7.82
N ILE A 215 5.39 5.21 -6.94
CA ILE A 215 6.83 5.39 -7.15
C ILE A 215 7.65 4.25 -6.55
#